data_AF-A0A3S4N953-F1
#
_entry.id   AF-A0A3S4N953-F1
#
_cell.length_a   1.000
_cell.length_b   1.000
_cell.length_c   1.000
_cell.angle_alpha   90.00
_cell.angle_beta   90.00
_cell.angle_gamma   90.00
#
_symmetry.space_group_name_H-M   'P 1'
#
loop_
_entity.id
_entity.type
_entity.pdbx_description
1 polymer ?
#
loop_
_entity_poly.entity_id
_entity_poly.type
_entity_poly.pdbx_seq_one_letter_code
_entity_poly.pdbx_strand_id
1 'polypeptide(L)'
;MALMFPRLARNFARNGYFPTDEVTLERALQALAPAPSGRMRICDPCAGEGVALAEAAHILGRDKVQALAVEYDRERADHARGLLDRVLHSDLFDTMISRQSFGLLWLNPPYGDLVADHSGASQYQGSGRRRLEKAFYQRCLPLLQYGGVMVLIVPHYVLDDELTGWLSNHFTGLRIYAAADPTFKQVVIFGIRVRRQDLARADANQVRSRLQAIGAGQEKAEEIPAAWPWEPYVVLPATSELEHFYRVTLEPEQFAGEIQRLRGLWPDFNLHFAQAGLQPRPPVRELSRWHLALALAAGAISGVVRSKSGRILVVKGDTYKDKVRKTEFTEDEDGNITEVRILTDRFIPIIRAWEMTPSSVNQGRVLTISSSAATTEEAEEPQPEPAPEPLLFSPGQVVMTAAVSHLVETGQLNPAPLLNRHLAGDWGTLDQEDWNTNQRALKFGDRLLSSYDIDAGGESRLWIITEANRSSTTLLLPSDY
;
A
#
# COMPACT_ATOMS: atom_id res chain seq x y z
N MET A 1 32.89 7.50 -32.68
CA MET A 1 32.41 7.17 -34.04
C MET A 1 32.18 5.67 -34.13
N ALA A 2 30.98 5.22 -33.77
CA ALA A 2 30.55 3.83 -33.89
C ALA A 2 29.43 3.80 -34.92
N LEU A 3 29.73 3.30 -36.13
CA LEU A 3 28.79 3.18 -37.23
C LEU A 3 27.68 2.18 -36.85
N MET A 4 26.46 2.68 -36.61
CA MET A 4 25.28 1.85 -36.40
C MET A 4 24.86 1.24 -37.75
N PHE A 5 24.99 -0.08 -37.89
CA PHE A 5 24.62 -0.78 -39.13
C PHE A 5 23.09 -0.77 -39.35
N PRO A 6 22.57 -0.45 -40.55
CA PRO A 6 21.12 -0.40 -40.85
C PRO A 6 20.34 -1.69 -40.58
N ARG A 7 21.03 -2.83 -40.44
CA ARG A 7 20.41 -4.12 -40.09
C ARG A 7 20.03 -4.22 -38.60
N LEU A 8 20.65 -3.43 -37.72
CA LEU A 8 20.36 -3.39 -36.29
C LEU A 8 18.99 -2.72 -36.02
N ALA A 9 18.65 -1.65 -36.75
CA ALA A 9 17.38 -0.92 -36.68
C ALA A 9 16.13 -1.80 -36.85
N ARG A 10 16.23 -2.93 -37.57
CA ARG A 10 15.10 -3.83 -37.85
C ARG A 10 14.76 -4.78 -36.70
N ASN A 11 15.69 -5.04 -35.77
CA ASN A 11 15.43 -5.85 -34.57
C ASN A 11 14.90 -5.00 -33.39
N PHE A 12 15.24 -3.71 -33.31
CA PHE A 12 14.87 -2.83 -32.19
C PHE A 12 13.38 -2.44 -32.14
N ALA A 13 12.69 -2.41 -33.28
CA ALA A 13 11.26 -2.12 -33.34
C ALA A 13 10.39 -3.18 -32.62
N ARG A 14 10.92 -4.40 -32.40
CA ARG A 14 10.16 -5.50 -31.79
C ARG A 14 9.94 -5.34 -30.29
N ASN A 15 10.74 -4.51 -29.61
CA ASN A 15 10.65 -4.21 -28.18
C ASN A 15 10.40 -2.72 -27.88
N GLY A 16 9.96 -1.93 -28.87
CA GLY A 16 9.59 -0.52 -28.66
C GLY A 16 10.74 0.47 -28.44
N TYR A 17 11.97 0.11 -28.82
CA TYR A 17 13.14 1.00 -28.73
C TYR A 17 13.33 1.82 -30.02
N PHE A 18 13.34 3.15 -29.89
CA PHE A 18 13.49 4.10 -31.00
C PHE A 18 14.61 5.10 -30.66
N PRO A 19 15.88 4.80 -30.98
CA PRO A 19 16.97 5.74 -30.73
C PRO A 19 16.71 7.06 -31.46
N THR A 20 16.99 8.17 -30.80
CA THR A 20 17.02 9.47 -31.46
C THR A 20 18.16 9.46 -32.48
N ASP A 21 17.88 9.84 -33.73
CA ASP A 21 18.93 9.92 -34.75
C ASP A 21 19.97 10.99 -34.37
N GLU A 22 21.21 10.78 -34.80
CA GLU A 22 22.37 11.59 -34.41
C GLU A 22 22.18 13.08 -34.75
N VAL A 23 21.58 13.37 -35.92
CA VAL A 23 21.37 14.74 -36.40
C VAL A 23 20.32 15.45 -35.55
N THR A 24 19.19 14.80 -35.26
CA THR A 24 18.16 15.34 -34.37
C THR A 24 18.72 15.56 -32.96
N LEU A 25 19.50 14.62 -32.44
CA LEU A 25 20.13 14.73 -31.13
C LEU A 25 21.06 15.94 -31.07
N GLU A 26 22.02 16.05 -31.98
CA GLU A 26 22.99 17.15 -32.04
C GLU A 26 22.27 18.51 -32.09
N ARG A 27 21.28 18.65 -32.96
CA ARG A 27 20.52 19.90 -33.12
C ARG A 27 19.64 20.22 -31.91
N ALA A 28 19.05 19.20 -31.27
CA ALA A 28 18.26 19.40 -30.07
C ALA A 28 19.10 19.85 -28.88
N LEU A 29 20.33 19.36 -28.79
CA LEU A 29 21.26 19.75 -27.73
C LEU A 29 21.71 21.22 -27.84
N GLN A 30 21.79 21.78 -29.04
CA GLN A 30 22.09 23.20 -29.25
C GLN A 30 21.02 24.13 -28.65
N ALA A 31 19.82 23.62 -28.40
CA ALA A 31 18.76 24.38 -27.74
C ALA A 31 18.97 24.55 -26.24
N LEU A 32 19.91 23.82 -25.62
CA LEU A 32 20.11 23.79 -24.18
C LEU A 32 21.31 24.63 -23.77
N ALA A 33 21.20 25.29 -22.60
CA ALA A 33 22.32 25.98 -21.97
C ALA A 33 22.44 25.61 -20.49
N PRO A 34 23.67 25.56 -19.95
CA PRO A 34 23.88 25.29 -18.54
C PRO A 34 23.48 26.47 -17.66
N ALA A 35 23.07 26.19 -16.42
CA ALA A 35 22.96 27.22 -15.40
C ALA A 35 24.32 27.88 -15.13
N PRO A 36 24.33 29.20 -14.81
CA PRO A 36 25.58 29.92 -14.51
C PRO A 36 26.29 29.38 -13.26
N SER A 37 25.54 28.83 -12.31
CA SER A 37 26.08 28.22 -11.08
C SER A 37 25.17 27.12 -10.55
N GLY A 38 25.70 26.31 -9.63
CA GLY A 38 25.01 25.17 -9.04
C GLY A 38 25.15 23.89 -9.86
N ARG A 39 24.85 22.76 -9.21
CA ARG A 39 24.87 21.44 -9.85
C ARG A 39 23.49 21.15 -10.46
N MET A 40 23.45 20.83 -11.74
CA MET A 40 22.24 20.44 -12.46
C MET A 40 21.97 18.94 -12.29
N ARG A 41 20.69 18.58 -12.25
CA ARG A 41 20.25 17.17 -12.27
C ARG A 41 19.38 16.95 -13.49
N ILE A 42 19.73 15.97 -14.31
CA ILE A 42 19.04 15.67 -15.58
C ILE A 42 18.54 14.23 -15.57
N CYS A 43 17.39 13.97 -16.18
CA CYS A 43 16.78 12.64 -16.22
C CYS A 43 16.37 12.22 -17.63
N ASP A 44 16.64 10.96 -17.96
CA ASP A 44 15.95 10.24 -19.03
C ASP A 44 15.29 8.95 -18.47
N PRO A 45 13.95 8.95 -18.32
CA PRO A 45 13.20 7.84 -17.71
C PRO A 45 12.93 6.68 -18.68
N CYS A 46 13.48 6.72 -19.90
CA CYS A 46 13.42 5.69 -20.93
C CYS A 46 14.69 5.76 -21.79
N ALA A 47 15.85 5.66 -21.14
CA ALA A 47 17.12 6.14 -21.69
C ALA A 47 17.69 5.32 -22.85
N GLY A 48 17.20 4.09 -23.06
CA GLY A 48 17.84 3.15 -23.97
C GLY A 48 19.30 2.94 -23.57
N GLU A 49 20.20 3.09 -24.55
CA GLU A 49 21.65 2.99 -24.34
C GLU A 49 22.26 4.18 -23.55
N GLY A 50 21.48 5.22 -23.23
CA GLY A 50 21.93 6.37 -22.42
C GLY A 50 22.69 7.46 -23.17
N VAL A 51 22.86 7.33 -24.50
CA VAL A 51 23.65 8.25 -25.34
C VAL A 51 23.13 9.68 -25.28
N ALA A 52 21.82 9.88 -25.47
CA ALA A 52 21.24 11.23 -25.52
C ALA A 52 21.47 12.02 -24.22
N LEU A 53 21.27 11.37 -23.07
CA LEU A 53 21.47 12.00 -21.77
C LEU A 53 22.97 12.22 -21.46
N ALA A 54 23.85 11.35 -21.95
CA ALA A 54 25.30 11.51 -21.81
C ALA A 54 25.82 12.72 -22.60
N GLU A 55 25.36 12.90 -23.85
CA GLU A 55 25.69 14.06 -24.67
C GLU A 55 25.12 15.36 -24.07
N ALA A 56 23.89 15.32 -23.53
CA ALA A 56 23.33 16.42 -22.77
C ALA A 56 24.19 16.78 -21.55
N ALA A 57 24.66 15.79 -20.80
CA ALA A 57 25.56 16.02 -19.67
C ALA A 57 26.89 16.65 -20.11
N HIS A 58 27.42 16.27 -21.26
CA HIS A 58 28.65 16.82 -21.81
C HIS A 58 28.50 18.33 -22.13
N ILE A 59 27.47 18.70 -22.89
CA ILE A 59 27.23 20.08 -23.34
C ILE A 59 26.86 21.01 -22.17
N LEU A 60 26.14 20.49 -21.17
CA LEU A 60 25.81 21.23 -19.95
C LEU A 60 27.00 21.31 -18.96
N GLY A 61 28.13 20.67 -19.28
CA GLY A 61 29.31 20.60 -18.44
C GLY A 61 29.27 19.40 -17.50
N ARG A 62 29.96 18.32 -17.86
CA ARG A 62 29.90 17.01 -17.20
C ARG A 62 30.10 17.05 -15.68
N ASP A 63 31.00 17.91 -15.19
CA ASP A 63 31.32 18.04 -13.76
C ASP A 63 30.22 18.77 -12.97
N LYS A 64 29.37 19.54 -13.66
CA LYS A 64 28.26 20.30 -13.07
C LYS A 64 26.94 19.54 -13.16
N VAL A 65 26.93 18.34 -13.74
CA VAL A 65 25.72 17.57 -14.01
C VAL A 65 25.71 16.29 -13.18
N GLN A 66 24.52 15.90 -12.74
CA GLN A 66 24.19 14.56 -12.31
C GLN A 66 23.16 14.00 -13.30
N ALA A 67 23.55 12.99 -14.08
CA ALA A 67 22.73 12.35 -15.10
C ALA A 67 22.15 11.04 -14.57
N LEU A 68 20.82 10.95 -14.54
CA LEU A 68 20.09 9.80 -14.01
C LEU A 68 19.15 9.21 -15.05
N ALA A 69 19.04 7.89 -15.07
CA ALA A 69 18.22 7.22 -16.05
C ALA A 69 17.43 6.04 -15.49
N VAL A 70 16.35 5.70 -16.20
CA VAL A 70 15.64 4.43 -16.06
C VAL A 70 15.62 3.76 -17.43
N GLU A 71 15.92 2.47 -17.46
CA GLU A 71 15.83 1.66 -18.66
C GLU A 71 15.26 0.27 -18.32
N TYR A 72 14.31 -0.18 -19.14
CA TYR A 72 13.62 -1.45 -18.93
C TYR A 72 14.45 -2.65 -19.35
N ASP A 73 15.24 -2.52 -20.42
CA ASP A 73 16.05 -3.61 -20.96
C ASP A 73 17.40 -3.71 -20.24
N ARG A 74 17.76 -4.92 -19.82
CA ARG A 74 18.99 -5.18 -19.05
C ARG A 74 20.26 -4.77 -19.80
N GLU A 75 20.40 -5.16 -21.06
CA GLU A 75 21.61 -4.90 -21.84
C GLU A 75 21.79 -3.40 -22.07
N ARG A 76 20.70 -2.70 -22.39
CA ARG A 76 20.72 -1.25 -22.56
C ARG A 76 21.00 -0.51 -21.25
N ALA A 77 20.40 -0.96 -20.14
CA ALA A 77 20.67 -0.40 -18.82
C ALA A 77 22.15 -0.59 -18.42
N ASP A 78 22.73 -1.75 -18.71
CA ASP A 78 24.16 -2.02 -18.47
C ASP A 78 25.07 -1.11 -19.31
N HIS A 79 24.72 -0.88 -20.57
CA HIS A 79 25.44 0.08 -21.41
C HIS A 79 25.34 1.52 -20.83
N ALA A 80 24.13 1.95 -20.48
CA ALA A 80 23.89 3.28 -19.91
C ALA A 80 24.62 3.50 -18.58
N ARG A 81 24.81 2.46 -17.76
CA ARG A 81 25.63 2.53 -16.51
C ARG A 81 27.09 2.88 -16.78
N GLY A 82 27.61 2.58 -17.96
CA GLY A 82 28.96 2.98 -18.38
C GLY A 82 29.08 4.48 -18.71
N LEU A 83 27.96 5.16 -18.96
CA LEU A 83 27.93 6.56 -19.45
C LEU A 83 27.38 7.55 -18.41
N LEU A 84 26.44 7.11 -17.56
CA LEU A 84 25.64 7.97 -16.69
C LEU A 84 25.97 7.76 -15.20
N ASP A 85 25.58 8.71 -14.35
CA ASP A 85 25.93 8.65 -12.92
C ASP A 85 25.09 7.62 -12.15
N ARG A 86 23.80 7.49 -12.48
CA ARG A 86 22.90 6.49 -11.87
C ARG A 86 21.89 5.98 -12.88
N VAL A 87 21.78 4.66 -13.03
CA VAL A 87 20.81 4.02 -13.93
C VAL A 87 20.06 2.92 -13.20
N LEU A 88 18.73 2.98 -13.25
CA LEU A 88 17.85 1.90 -12.79
C LEU A 88 17.51 0.97 -13.95
N HIS A 89 17.83 -0.33 -13.80
CA HIS A 89 17.24 -1.38 -14.61
C HIS A 89 15.86 -1.69 -14.03
N SER A 90 14.82 -1.12 -14.61
CA SER A 90 13.45 -1.18 -14.08
C SER A 90 12.43 -0.75 -15.11
N ASP A 91 11.20 -1.23 -14.95
CA ASP A 91 10.05 -0.51 -15.45
C ASP A 91 9.94 0.85 -14.73
N LEU A 92 9.76 1.94 -15.47
CA LEU A 92 9.55 3.27 -14.93
C LEU A 92 8.37 3.32 -13.94
N PHE A 93 7.29 2.59 -14.21
CA PHE A 93 6.10 2.55 -13.37
C PHE A 93 6.33 1.77 -12.05
N ASP A 94 7.43 1.01 -11.97
CA ASP A 94 7.93 0.30 -10.78
C ASP A 94 9.08 1.06 -10.08
N THR A 95 9.17 2.38 -10.27
CA THR A 95 10.19 3.21 -9.60
C THR A 95 9.59 4.21 -8.62
N MET A 96 10.35 4.52 -7.57
CA MET A 96 10.15 5.69 -6.72
C MET A 96 11.26 6.71 -7.00
N ILE A 97 10.87 7.87 -7.52
CA ILE A 97 11.77 8.95 -7.92
C ILE A 97 11.26 10.24 -7.30
N SER A 98 12.15 10.99 -6.64
CA SER A 98 11.79 12.27 -6.01
C SER A 98 11.17 13.24 -7.02
N ARG A 99 10.11 13.91 -6.58
CA ARG A 99 9.39 14.91 -7.36
C ARG A 99 10.24 16.19 -7.47
N GLN A 100 10.02 16.96 -8.53
CA GLN A 100 10.61 18.29 -8.74
C GLN A 100 12.14 18.34 -8.50
N SER A 101 12.83 17.26 -8.84
CA SER A 101 14.24 17.05 -8.51
C SER A 101 15.18 17.28 -9.70
N PHE A 102 14.63 17.45 -10.91
CA PHE A 102 15.40 17.54 -12.14
C PHE A 102 15.21 18.90 -12.82
N GLY A 103 16.30 19.48 -13.33
CA GLY A 103 16.29 20.69 -14.16
C GLY A 103 16.06 20.41 -15.65
N LEU A 104 16.37 19.20 -16.11
CA LEU A 104 16.09 18.72 -17.47
C LEU A 104 15.41 17.36 -17.41
N LEU A 105 14.32 17.24 -18.17
CA LEU A 105 13.68 15.96 -18.50
C LEU A 105 13.83 15.72 -20.00
N TRP A 106 14.67 14.76 -20.36
CA TRP A 106 14.79 14.25 -21.73
C TRP A 106 13.86 13.05 -21.86
N LEU A 107 12.86 13.12 -22.74
CA LEU A 107 11.79 12.13 -22.82
C LEU A 107 11.56 11.69 -24.26
N ASN A 108 12.06 10.50 -24.59
CA ASN A 108 11.81 9.80 -25.84
C ASN A 108 11.15 8.44 -25.53
N PRO A 109 9.85 8.44 -25.15
CA PRO A 109 9.19 7.26 -24.61
C PRO A 109 8.97 6.19 -25.68
N PRO A 110 8.76 4.92 -25.31
CA PRO A 110 8.38 3.88 -26.26
C PRO A 110 7.04 4.21 -26.93
N TYR A 111 6.89 3.86 -28.20
CA TYR A 111 5.69 4.15 -28.99
C TYR A 111 4.73 2.97 -29.02
N GLY A 112 3.47 3.20 -28.69
CA GLY A 112 2.45 2.14 -28.72
C GLY A 112 1.19 2.47 -27.95
N ASP A 113 0.17 1.66 -28.16
CA ASP A 113 -1.06 1.72 -27.37
C ASP A 113 -0.82 1.06 -25.99
N LEU A 114 -1.44 1.60 -24.94
CA LEU A 114 -1.47 0.90 -23.65
C LEU A 114 -2.49 -0.24 -23.72
N VAL A 115 -2.00 -1.46 -23.63
CA VAL A 115 -2.83 -2.66 -23.38
C VAL A 115 -3.18 -2.73 -21.89
N ALA A 116 -4.34 -3.30 -21.56
CA ALA A 116 -4.85 -3.37 -20.18
C ALA A 116 -3.87 -4.01 -19.19
N ASP A 117 -3.01 -4.91 -19.65
CA ASP A 117 -2.05 -5.66 -18.83
C ASP A 117 -0.69 -4.94 -18.64
N HIS A 118 -0.49 -3.77 -19.24
CA HIS A 118 0.72 -2.99 -19.00
C HIS A 118 0.67 -2.33 -17.61
N SER A 119 1.79 -2.37 -16.89
CA SER A 119 2.05 -1.74 -15.59
C SER A 119 1.64 -0.25 -15.51
N GLY A 120 1.64 0.47 -16.63
CA GLY A 120 1.20 1.87 -16.73
C GLY A 120 -0.31 2.07 -16.92
N ALA A 121 -1.10 1.01 -17.18
CA ALA A 121 -2.52 1.12 -17.56
C ALA A 121 -3.42 1.57 -16.42
N SER A 122 -3.13 1.15 -15.20
CA SER A 122 -3.81 1.59 -13.98
C SER A 122 -3.40 3.00 -13.55
N GLN A 123 -2.21 3.46 -13.93
CA GLN A 123 -1.66 4.78 -13.57
C GLN A 123 -2.03 5.88 -14.56
N TYR A 124 -2.53 5.52 -15.75
CA TYR A 124 -2.98 6.49 -16.75
C TYR A 124 -4.25 7.22 -16.31
N GLN A 125 -4.17 8.55 -16.24
CA GLN A 125 -5.28 9.40 -15.82
C GLN A 125 -5.74 10.27 -17.00
N GLY A 126 -6.60 9.75 -17.86
CA GLY A 126 -7.08 10.45 -19.05
C GLY A 126 -8.30 9.79 -19.67
N SER A 127 -9.07 10.57 -20.43
CA SER A 127 -10.25 10.10 -21.17
C SER A 127 -9.96 9.85 -22.65
N GLY A 128 -8.81 10.32 -23.16
CA GLY A 128 -8.38 10.12 -24.54
C GLY A 128 -7.80 8.73 -24.81
N ARG A 129 -7.31 8.53 -26.03
CA ARG A 129 -6.65 7.27 -26.44
C ARG A 129 -5.45 6.99 -25.53
N ARG A 130 -5.45 5.82 -24.89
CA ARG A 130 -4.39 5.37 -23.97
C ARG A 130 -3.15 4.96 -24.75
N ARG A 131 -2.07 5.72 -24.56
CA ARG A 131 -0.82 5.62 -25.32
C ARG A 131 0.39 5.67 -24.41
N LEU A 132 1.44 4.91 -24.72
CA LEU A 132 2.62 4.78 -23.87
C LEU A 132 3.30 6.14 -23.70
N GLU A 133 3.37 6.91 -24.79
CA GLU A 133 3.93 8.26 -24.81
C GLU A 133 3.25 9.16 -23.77
N LYS A 134 1.92 9.07 -23.66
CA LYS A 134 1.13 9.85 -22.71
C LYS A 134 1.29 9.37 -21.27
N ALA A 135 1.30 8.06 -21.05
CA ALA A 135 1.50 7.50 -19.70
C ALA A 135 2.89 7.85 -19.16
N PHE A 136 3.93 7.74 -19.99
CA PHE A 136 5.29 8.17 -19.65
C PHE A 136 5.33 9.67 -19.37
N TYR A 137 4.73 10.51 -20.21
CA TYR A 137 4.63 11.95 -19.96
C TYR A 137 3.99 12.26 -18.60
N GLN A 138 2.84 11.66 -18.28
CA GLN A 138 2.15 11.86 -17.00
C GLN A 138 3.00 11.41 -15.81
N ARG A 139 3.68 10.27 -15.92
CA ARG A 139 4.55 9.72 -14.86
C ARG A 139 5.79 10.57 -14.63
N CYS A 140 6.32 11.19 -15.68
CA CYS A 140 7.60 11.92 -15.65
C CYS A 140 7.44 13.41 -15.35
N LEU A 141 6.33 14.03 -15.73
CA LEU A 141 6.08 15.46 -15.51
C LEU A 141 6.30 15.86 -14.02
N PRO A 142 5.81 15.12 -13.01
CA PRO A 142 6.06 15.45 -11.60
C PRO A 142 7.54 15.49 -11.19
N LEU A 143 8.44 14.85 -11.93
CA LEU A 143 9.87 14.76 -11.61
C LEU A 143 10.60 16.06 -11.96
N LEU A 144 10.18 16.74 -13.03
CA LEU A 144 10.77 18.00 -13.49
C LEU A 144 10.48 19.15 -12.51
N GLN A 145 11.44 19.98 -12.13
CA GLN A 145 11.14 21.15 -11.27
C GLN A 145 10.38 22.24 -12.04
N TYR A 146 9.71 23.15 -11.33
CA TYR A 146 9.21 24.38 -11.98
C TYR A 146 10.38 25.23 -12.47
N GLY A 147 10.27 25.79 -13.67
CA GLY A 147 11.37 26.40 -14.41
C GLY A 147 12.29 25.38 -15.11
N GLY A 148 12.11 24.08 -14.88
CA GLY A 148 12.85 23.03 -15.55
C GLY A 148 12.47 22.88 -17.03
N VAL A 149 13.40 22.37 -17.82
CA VAL A 149 13.27 22.19 -19.27
C VAL A 149 12.82 20.77 -19.58
N MET A 150 11.85 20.63 -20.48
CA MET A 150 11.47 19.36 -21.08
C MET A 150 11.89 19.32 -22.54
N VAL A 151 12.51 18.22 -22.94
CA VAL A 151 12.69 17.82 -24.35
C VAL A 151 11.85 16.56 -24.56
N LEU A 152 10.77 16.65 -25.34
CA LEU A 152 9.85 15.55 -25.61
C LEU A 152 9.94 15.15 -27.09
N ILE A 153 10.24 13.88 -27.35
CA ILE A 153 10.36 13.32 -28.70
C ILE A 153 9.26 12.28 -28.88
N VAL A 154 8.26 12.61 -29.70
CA VAL A 154 7.11 11.74 -29.97
C VAL A 154 6.69 11.82 -31.43
N PRO A 155 6.01 10.82 -31.99
CA PRO A 155 5.41 10.95 -33.31
C PRO A 155 4.35 12.04 -33.34
N HIS A 156 4.30 12.85 -34.41
CA HIS A 156 3.37 14.00 -34.44
C HIS A 156 1.91 13.60 -34.23
N TYR A 157 1.49 12.44 -34.73
CA TYR A 157 0.10 11.95 -34.61
C TYR A 157 -0.34 11.62 -33.17
N VAL A 158 0.58 11.64 -32.20
CA VAL A 158 0.27 11.49 -30.76
C VAL A 158 -0.27 12.79 -30.17
N LEU A 159 -0.05 13.94 -30.83
CA LEU A 159 -0.51 15.26 -30.41
C LEU A 159 -2.02 15.45 -30.64
N ASP A 160 -2.83 14.72 -29.88
CA ASP A 160 -4.28 14.91 -29.82
C ASP A 160 -4.69 16.01 -28.84
N ASP A 161 -6.00 16.26 -28.71
CA ASP A 161 -6.53 17.34 -27.88
C ASP A 161 -6.08 17.24 -26.41
N GLU A 162 -5.92 16.01 -25.91
CA GLU A 162 -5.51 15.73 -24.55
C GLU A 162 -4.04 16.07 -24.32
N LEU A 163 -3.11 15.52 -25.13
CA LEU A 163 -1.68 15.79 -24.96
C LEU A 163 -1.34 17.25 -25.25
N THR A 164 -1.95 17.84 -26.29
CA THR A 164 -1.75 19.26 -26.61
C THR A 164 -2.30 20.18 -25.50
N GLY A 165 -3.43 19.81 -24.91
CA GLY A 165 -3.98 20.49 -23.73
C GLY A 165 -3.06 20.39 -22.51
N TRP A 166 -2.43 19.24 -22.26
CA TRP A 166 -1.45 19.12 -21.18
C TRP A 166 -0.22 19.98 -21.44
N LEU A 167 0.37 19.88 -22.63
CA LEU A 167 1.56 20.67 -22.99
C LEU A 167 1.31 22.16 -22.81
N SER A 168 0.23 22.71 -23.37
CA SER A 168 -0.06 24.14 -23.31
C SER A 168 -0.44 24.65 -21.91
N ASN A 169 -0.88 23.77 -21.00
CA ASN A 169 -1.20 24.12 -19.62
C ASN A 169 -0.03 23.93 -18.64
N HIS A 170 0.96 23.11 -18.99
CA HIS A 170 2.09 22.78 -18.10
C HIS A 170 3.38 23.52 -18.46
N PHE A 171 3.49 24.02 -19.69
CA PHE A 171 4.73 24.59 -20.22
C PHE A 171 4.53 25.96 -20.87
N THR A 172 5.54 26.81 -20.72
CA THR A 172 5.72 28.05 -21.49
C THR A 172 6.92 27.91 -22.43
N GLY A 173 7.08 28.86 -23.36
CA GLY A 173 8.16 28.85 -24.33
C GLY A 173 8.15 27.58 -25.19
N LEU A 174 6.96 27.05 -25.48
CA LEU A 174 6.81 25.81 -26.25
C LEU A 174 7.27 26.02 -27.69
N ARG A 175 8.16 25.13 -28.16
CA ARG A 175 8.60 25.07 -29.56
C ARG A 175 8.54 23.65 -30.05
N ILE A 176 8.13 23.46 -31.30
CA ILE A 176 7.96 22.16 -31.95
C ILE A 176 8.70 22.16 -33.28
N TYR A 177 9.47 21.10 -33.52
CA TYR A 177 10.21 20.89 -34.76
C TYR A 177 10.05 19.44 -35.21
N ALA A 178 10.06 19.18 -36.51
CA ALA A 178 10.20 17.84 -37.05
C ALA A 178 11.64 17.34 -36.81
N ALA A 179 11.76 16.06 -36.44
CA ALA A 179 13.05 15.38 -36.41
C ALA A 179 13.68 15.34 -37.81
N ALA A 180 15.01 15.30 -37.87
CA ALA A 180 15.76 15.22 -39.11
C ALA A 180 15.53 13.89 -39.84
N ASP A 181 15.36 12.78 -39.09
CA ASP A 181 14.94 11.50 -39.67
C ASP A 181 13.41 11.41 -39.80
N PRO A 182 12.86 11.36 -41.03
CA PRO A 182 11.41 11.27 -41.24
C PRO A 182 10.83 9.87 -40.95
N THR A 183 11.65 8.84 -40.72
CA THR A 183 11.24 7.42 -40.64
C THR A 183 10.12 7.20 -39.62
N PHE A 184 10.23 7.81 -38.44
CA PHE A 184 9.27 7.63 -37.34
C PHE A 184 8.27 8.79 -37.22
N LYS A 185 8.31 9.76 -38.16
CA LYS A 185 7.47 10.96 -38.16
C LYS A 185 7.52 11.71 -36.81
N GLN A 186 8.70 11.73 -36.20
CA GLN A 186 8.94 12.30 -34.89
C GLN A 186 8.92 13.83 -34.95
N VAL A 187 8.47 14.42 -33.86
CA VAL A 187 8.65 15.83 -33.54
C VAL A 187 9.39 15.96 -32.22
N VAL A 188 10.24 16.97 -32.13
CA VAL A 188 10.94 17.38 -30.92
C VAL A 188 10.24 18.61 -30.36
N ILE A 189 9.82 18.53 -29.10
CA ILE A 189 9.09 19.58 -28.41
C ILE A 189 9.90 20.04 -27.21
N PHE A 190 10.18 21.34 -27.16
CA PHE A 190 10.86 21.99 -26.05
C PHE A 190 9.87 22.81 -25.23
N GLY A 191 10.02 22.84 -23.91
CA GLY A 191 9.20 23.70 -23.06
C GLY A 191 9.77 23.90 -21.67
N ILE A 192 9.40 25.02 -21.03
CA ILE A 192 9.77 25.37 -19.65
C ILE A 192 8.59 25.11 -18.74
N ARG A 193 8.74 24.25 -17.73
CA ARG A 193 7.65 23.87 -16.82
C ARG A 193 7.22 25.08 -16.00
N VAL A 194 5.92 25.37 -15.97
CA VAL A 194 5.36 26.51 -15.21
C VAL A 194 4.16 26.07 -14.38
N ARG A 195 3.76 26.90 -13.42
CA ARG A 195 2.47 26.73 -12.75
C ARG A 195 1.38 27.31 -13.64
N ARG A 196 0.20 26.69 -13.62
CA ARG A 196 -0.94 27.11 -14.46
C ARG A 196 -1.34 28.58 -14.27
N GLN A 197 -1.17 29.10 -13.06
CA GLN A 197 -1.49 30.50 -12.72
C GLN A 197 -0.53 31.53 -13.35
N ASP A 198 0.70 31.10 -13.70
CA ASP A 198 1.75 31.97 -14.25
C ASP A 198 1.69 32.05 -15.79
N LEU A 199 0.69 31.39 -16.40
CA LEU A 199 0.60 31.16 -17.84
C LEU A 199 -0.30 32.21 -18.52
N ALA A 200 0.23 32.93 -19.51
CA ALA A 200 -0.54 33.88 -20.30
C ALA A 200 -1.54 33.14 -21.21
N ARG A 201 -2.86 33.36 -20.98
CA ARG A 201 -3.92 32.58 -21.64
C ARG A 201 -3.97 32.74 -23.17
N ALA A 202 -3.61 33.91 -23.69
CA ALA A 202 -3.63 34.17 -25.14
C ALA A 202 -2.59 33.34 -25.88
N ASP A 203 -1.34 33.33 -25.39
CA ASP A 203 -0.23 32.58 -25.97
C ASP A 203 -0.47 31.07 -25.90
N ALA A 204 -1.03 30.59 -24.77
CA ALA A 204 -1.35 29.19 -24.56
C ALA A 204 -2.34 28.64 -25.62
N ASN A 205 -3.33 29.44 -26.00
CA ASN A 205 -4.34 29.03 -26.98
C ASN A 205 -3.74 28.96 -28.39
N GLN A 206 -2.93 29.94 -28.79
CA GLN A 206 -2.29 29.94 -30.11
C GLN A 206 -1.33 28.75 -30.27
N VAL A 207 -0.51 28.50 -29.25
CA VAL A 207 0.39 27.34 -29.24
C VAL A 207 -0.39 26.03 -29.30
N ARG A 208 -1.46 25.89 -28.52
CA ARG A 208 -2.32 24.69 -28.54
C ARG A 208 -2.89 24.44 -29.94
N SER A 209 -3.44 25.46 -30.60
CA SER A 209 -3.99 25.34 -31.94
C SER A 209 -2.94 24.88 -32.96
N ARG A 210 -1.71 25.41 -32.87
CA ARG A 210 -0.61 24.98 -33.74
C ARG A 210 -0.22 23.52 -33.50
N LEU A 211 -0.08 23.11 -32.24
CA LEU A 211 0.24 21.72 -31.89
C LEU A 211 -0.84 20.75 -32.38
N GLN A 212 -2.12 21.13 -32.27
CA GLN A 212 -3.24 20.34 -32.78
C GLN A 212 -3.21 20.23 -34.32
N ALA A 213 -2.92 21.33 -35.02
CA ALA A 213 -2.83 21.32 -36.49
C ALA A 213 -1.70 20.40 -36.97
N ILE A 214 -0.55 20.40 -36.29
CA ILE A 214 0.58 19.49 -36.56
C ILE A 214 0.19 18.04 -36.24
N GLY A 215 -0.48 17.82 -35.10
CA GLY A 215 -0.95 16.51 -34.69
C GLY A 215 -1.93 15.87 -35.67
N ALA A 216 -2.86 16.67 -36.18
CA ALA A 216 -3.83 16.30 -37.20
C ALA A 216 -3.22 16.19 -38.62
N GLY A 217 -1.95 16.56 -38.82
CA GLY A 217 -1.29 16.58 -40.12
C GLY A 217 -1.77 17.69 -41.06
N GLN A 218 -2.46 18.69 -40.54
CA GLN A 218 -2.93 19.87 -41.29
C GLN A 218 -1.82 20.89 -41.51
N GLU A 219 -0.89 21.00 -40.56
CA GLU A 219 0.33 21.79 -40.65
C GLU A 219 1.54 20.85 -40.54
N LYS A 220 2.65 21.18 -41.21
CA LYS A 220 3.93 20.48 -41.02
C LYS A 220 4.81 21.29 -40.10
N ALA A 221 5.38 20.63 -39.08
CA ALA A 221 6.42 21.24 -38.28
C ALA A 221 7.66 21.52 -39.14
N GLU A 222 8.32 22.64 -38.90
CA GLU A 222 9.62 22.96 -39.51
C GLU A 222 10.66 21.95 -39.04
N GLU A 223 11.61 21.60 -39.89
CA GLU A 223 12.73 20.73 -39.48
C GLU A 223 13.54 21.40 -38.38
N ILE A 224 14.04 20.61 -37.42
CA ILE A 224 14.86 21.12 -36.33
C ILE A 224 16.10 21.85 -36.91
N PRO A 225 16.34 23.12 -36.53
CA PRO A 225 17.32 23.95 -37.21
C PRO A 225 18.75 23.47 -36.92
N ALA A 226 19.64 23.61 -37.91
CA ALA A 226 21.05 23.24 -37.76
C ALA A 226 21.83 24.15 -36.78
N ALA A 227 21.36 25.39 -36.61
CA ALA A 227 21.84 26.35 -35.63
C ALA A 227 20.63 26.88 -34.86
N TRP A 228 20.68 26.83 -33.53
CA TRP A 228 19.56 27.27 -32.69
C TRP A 228 19.31 28.78 -32.83
N PRO A 229 18.14 29.24 -33.34
CA PRO A 229 17.93 30.65 -33.68
C PRO A 229 17.34 31.47 -32.52
N TRP A 230 17.04 30.84 -31.39
CA TRP A 230 16.39 31.46 -30.24
C TRP A 230 17.34 31.56 -29.05
N GLU A 231 16.89 32.24 -28.00
CA GLU A 231 17.54 32.11 -26.70
C GLU A 231 17.48 30.64 -26.23
N PRO A 232 18.61 30.05 -25.80
CA PRO A 232 18.64 28.68 -25.32
C PRO A 232 17.80 28.46 -24.05
N TYR A 233 17.30 27.25 -23.89
CA TYR A 233 16.64 26.81 -22.67
C TYR A 233 17.68 26.53 -21.57
N VAL A 234 17.71 27.38 -20.55
CA VAL A 234 18.62 27.23 -19.41
C VAL A 234 18.15 26.11 -18.49
N VAL A 235 19.00 25.08 -18.31
CA VAL A 235 18.75 23.98 -17.38
C VAL A 235 19.06 24.43 -15.96
N LEU A 236 18.03 24.56 -15.12
CA LEU A 236 18.18 25.04 -13.74
C LEU A 236 18.92 24.04 -12.84
N PRO A 237 19.70 24.52 -11.84
CA PRO A 237 20.35 23.65 -10.88
C PRO A 237 19.33 22.92 -10.01
N ALA A 238 19.72 21.79 -9.43
CA ALA A 238 18.88 21.09 -8.47
C ALA A 238 18.72 21.95 -7.20
N THR A 239 17.48 22.08 -6.74
CA THR A 239 17.12 22.86 -5.54
C THR A 239 16.98 21.99 -4.28
N SER A 240 16.92 20.67 -4.46
CA SER A 240 16.73 19.69 -3.40
C SER A 240 17.64 18.46 -3.54
N GLU A 241 17.86 17.79 -2.41
CA GLU A 241 18.50 16.49 -2.37
C GLU A 241 17.64 15.41 -3.03
N LEU A 242 18.30 14.40 -3.59
CA LEU A 242 17.62 13.28 -4.23
C LEU A 242 17.36 12.16 -3.22
N GLU A 243 16.29 12.32 -2.44
CA GLU A 243 15.89 11.35 -1.41
C GLU A 243 15.53 9.97 -1.99
N HIS A 244 14.72 9.96 -3.06
CA HIS A 244 14.18 8.75 -3.66
C HIS A 244 14.69 8.62 -5.10
N PHE A 245 15.36 7.51 -5.38
CA PHE A 245 15.70 7.07 -6.74
C PHE A 245 16.04 5.57 -6.69
N TYR A 246 14.99 4.75 -6.64
CA TYR A 246 15.13 3.30 -6.55
C TYR A 246 13.92 2.60 -7.18
N ARG A 247 14.10 1.33 -7.49
CA ARG A 247 13.03 0.42 -7.91
C ARG A 247 12.23 -0.03 -6.69
N VAL A 248 10.90 -0.05 -6.79
CA VAL A 248 10.00 -0.47 -5.70
C VAL A 248 10.06 -1.98 -5.52
N THR A 249 9.99 -2.74 -6.62
CA THR A 249 10.15 -4.19 -6.56
C THR A 249 11.62 -4.57 -6.32
N LEU A 250 11.84 -5.51 -5.39
CA LEU A 250 13.16 -6.06 -5.13
C LEU A 250 13.64 -6.90 -6.33
N GLU A 251 14.82 -6.60 -6.86
CA GLU A 251 15.46 -7.47 -7.86
C GLU A 251 15.95 -8.74 -7.15
N PRO A 252 15.53 -9.96 -7.57
CA PRO A 252 15.87 -11.20 -6.86
C PRO A 252 17.37 -11.41 -6.68
N GLU A 253 18.16 -11.05 -7.69
CA GLU A 253 19.62 -11.18 -7.69
C GLU A 253 20.25 -10.22 -6.67
N GLN A 254 19.82 -8.95 -6.66
CA GLN A 254 20.28 -7.96 -5.70
C GLN A 254 19.87 -8.33 -4.27
N PHE A 255 18.61 -8.76 -4.08
CA PHE A 255 18.11 -9.19 -2.78
C PHE A 255 18.85 -10.42 -2.27
N ALA A 256 19.12 -11.42 -3.13
CA ALA A 256 19.92 -12.58 -2.77
C ALA A 256 21.33 -12.18 -2.33
N GLY A 257 21.96 -11.23 -3.02
CA GLY A 257 23.26 -10.66 -2.63
C GLY A 257 23.22 -10.00 -1.25
N GLU A 258 22.21 -9.17 -0.98
CA GLU A 258 22.05 -8.51 0.33
C GLU A 258 21.75 -9.50 1.46
N ILE A 259 20.95 -10.54 1.20
CA ILE A 259 20.69 -11.62 2.18
C ILE A 259 21.99 -12.35 2.52
N GLN A 260 22.83 -12.67 1.52
CA GLN A 260 24.13 -13.31 1.74
C GLN A 260 25.12 -12.39 2.48
N ARG A 261 25.10 -11.08 2.19
CA ARG A 261 25.97 -10.08 2.82
C ARG A 261 25.61 -9.83 4.27
N LEU A 262 24.32 -9.56 4.53
CA LEU A 262 23.82 -9.22 5.86
C LEU A 262 23.76 -10.45 6.77
N ARG A 263 23.46 -11.62 6.20
CA ARG A 263 23.23 -12.91 6.88
C ARG A 263 22.13 -12.90 7.95
N GLY A 264 21.68 -11.75 8.44
CA GLY A 264 20.67 -11.63 9.49
C GLY A 264 21.02 -12.47 10.72
N LEU A 265 19.99 -13.02 11.37
CA LEU A 265 20.13 -13.99 12.47
C LEU A 265 20.33 -15.42 11.96
N TRP A 266 20.44 -15.65 10.65
CA TRP A 266 20.55 -17.00 10.09
C TRP A 266 21.80 -17.78 10.55
N PRO A 267 22.98 -17.15 10.76
CA PRO A 267 24.14 -17.85 11.32
C PRO A 267 23.90 -18.37 12.74
N ASP A 268 23.15 -17.61 13.53
CA ASP A 268 22.82 -17.92 14.94
C ASP A 268 21.44 -18.56 15.07
N PHE A 269 20.86 -19.04 13.97
CA PHE A 269 19.50 -19.57 13.96
C PHE A 269 19.32 -20.68 14.99
N ASN A 270 20.28 -21.61 15.07
CA ASN A 270 20.24 -22.67 16.07
C ASN A 270 20.45 -22.15 17.50
N LEU A 271 21.26 -21.11 17.69
CA LEU A 271 21.46 -20.52 19.02
C LEU A 271 20.15 -19.93 19.57
N HIS A 272 19.38 -19.26 18.72
CA HIS A 272 18.15 -18.58 19.12
C HIS A 272 16.91 -19.48 19.06
N PHE A 273 16.83 -20.39 18.10
CA PHE A 273 15.62 -21.14 17.79
C PHE A 273 15.76 -22.66 18.01
N ALA A 274 16.97 -23.20 18.18
CA ALA A 274 17.13 -24.60 18.62
C ALA A 274 17.02 -24.71 20.15
N GLN A 275 15.85 -24.41 20.70
CA GLN A 275 15.49 -24.77 22.08
C GLN A 275 14.97 -26.21 22.20
N ALA A 276 15.50 -27.13 21.39
CA ALA A 276 15.19 -28.55 21.54
C ALA A 276 16.23 -29.20 22.47
N GLY A 277 15.84 -29.48 23.72
CA GLY A 277 16.55 -30.45 24.56
C GLY A 277 17.35 -29.92 25.75
N LEU A 278 17.17 -28.66 26.18
CA LEU A 278 17.66 -28.27 27.51
C LEU A 278 16.85 -29.02 28.57
N GLN A 279 17.45 -30.04 29.20
CA GLN A 279 16.87 -30.60 30.42
C GLN A 279 16.72 -29.47 31.45
N PRO A 280 15.53 -29.27 32.02
CA PRO A 280 15.34 -28.25 33.05
C PRO A 280 16.35 -28.49 34.17
N ARG A 281 17.25 -27.53 34.40
CA ARG A 281 18.13 -27.60 35.57
C ARG A 281 17.28 -27.31 36.81
N PRO A 282 17.38 -28.11 37.89
CA PRO A 282 16.69 -27.79 39.12
C PRO A 282 17.16 -26.41 39.63
N PRO A 283 16.25 -25.60 40.19
CA PRO A 283 16.63 -24.29 40.72
C PRO A 283 17.66 -24.46 41.84
N VAL A 284 18.61 -23.52 41.94
CA VAL A 284 19.70 -23.53 42.94
C VAL A 284 19.17 -23.56 44.39
N ARG A 285 17.94 -23.11 44.59
CA ARG A 285 17.22 -23.16 45.87
C ARG A 285 15.84 -23.74 45.65
N GLU A 286 15.37 -24.54 46.60
CA GLU A 286 14.01 -25.06 46.61
C GLU A 286 12.99 -23.92 46.55
N LEU A 287 11.98 -24.07 45.68
CA LEU A 287 10.90 -23.10 45.57
C LEU A 287 10.12 -23.07 46.89
N SER A 288 10.02 -21.89 47.48
CA SER A 288 9.13 -21.69 48.63
C SER A 288 7.67 -21.98 48.27
N ARG A 289 6.84 -22.21 49.30
CA ARG A 289 5.40 -22.43 49.13
C ARG A 289 4.70 -21.32 48.34
N TRP A 290 5.19 -20.08 48.47
CA TRP A 290 4.67 -18.93 47.71
C TRP A 290 4.96 -19.06 46.21
N HIS A 291 6.19 -19.42 45.84
CA HIS A 291 6.55 -19.63 44.43
C HIS A 291 5.75 -20.77 43.81
N LEU A 292 5.55 -21.86 44.56
CA LEU A 292 4.72 -22.98 44.10
C LEU A 292 3.26 -22.57 43.92
N ALA A 293 2.70 -21.79 44.85
CA ALA A 293 1.34 -21.28 44.73
C ALA A 293 1.18 -20.33 43.52
N LEU A 294 2.14 -19.43 43.29
CA LEU A 294 2.12 -18.51 42.17
C LEU A 294 2.25 -19.25 40.83
N ALA A 295 3.19 -20.18 40.72
CA ALA A 295 3.40 -20.98 39.51
C ALA A 295 2.20 -21.90 39.23
N LEU A 296 1.57 -22.43 40.29
CA LEU A 296 0.31 -23.16 40.17
C LEU A 296 -0.78 -22.24 39.62
N ALA A 297 -0.98 -21.06 40.19
CA ALA A 297 -2.07 -20.16 39.81
C ALA A 297 -1.88 -19.52 38.41
N ALA A 298 -0.63 -19.33 37.99
CA ALA A 298 -0.26 -18.91 36.63
C ALA A 298 -0.40 -20.04 35.59
N GLY A 299 -0.81 -21.25 36.00
CA GLY A 299 -0.97 -22.40 35.09
C GLY A 299 0.33 -23.08 34.67
N ALA A 300 1.48 -22.64 35.20
CA ALA A 300 2.79 -23.24 34.91
C ALA A 300 2.99 -24.60 35.60
N ILE A 301 2.23 -24.87 36.66
CA ILE A 301 2.22 -26.16 37.36
C ILE A 301 0.79 -26.72 37.35
N SER A 302 0.63 -27.95 36.88
CA SER A 302 -0.63 -28.71 36.93
C SER A 302 -0.36 -30.16 37.32
N GLY A 303 -1.31 -30.81 37.99
CA GLY A 303 -1.14 -32.21 38.40
C GLY A 303 -1.93 -32.63 39.62
N VAL A 304 -1.61 -33.81 40.15
CA VAL A 304 -2.28 -34.40 41.31
C VAL A 304 -1.58 -33.99 42.60
N VAL A 305 -2.31 -33.34 43.50
CA VAL A 305 -1.85 -32.96 44.84
C VAL A 305 -2.53 -33.86 45.86
N ARG A 306 -1.73 -34.50 46.71
CA ARG A 306 -2.22 -35.31 47.83
C ARG A 306 -1.89 -34.63 49.15
N SER A 307 -2.90 -34.35 49.97
CA SER A 307 -2.71 -33.83 51.32
C SER A 307 -2.21 -34.92 52.26
N LYS A 308 -1.61 -34.51 53.39
CA LYS A 308 -1.25 -35.43 54.48
C LYS A 308 -2.45 -36.14 55.10
N SER A 309 -3.64 -35.55 55.01
CA SER A 309 -4.91 -36.15 55.45
C SER A 309 -5.51 -37.14 54.45
N GLY A 310 -4.82 -37.41 53.34
CA GLY A 310 -5.27 -38.36 52.31
C GLY A 310 -6.18 -37.76 51.24
N ARG A 311 -6.47 -36.47 51.29
CA ARG A 311 -7.28 -35.76 50.27
C ARG A 311 -6.50 -35.68 48.96
N ILE A 312 -7.14 -35.96 47.84
CA ILE A 312 -6.56 -35.98 46.49
C ILE A 312 -7.27 -34.95 45.63
N LEU A 313 -6.52 -33.96 45.14
CA LEU A 313 -7.02 -32.94 44.22
C LEU A 313 -6.23 -32.97 42.91
N VAL A 314 -6.88 -32.89 41.77
CA VAL A 314 -6.21 -32.57 40.50
C VAL A 314 -6.34 -31.09 40.26
N VAL A 315 -5.22 -30.38 40.24
CA VAL A 315 -5.18 -28.92 40.21
C VAL A 315 -4.65 -28.40 38.88
N LYS A 316 -5.27 -27.32 38.39
CA LYS A 316 -4.81 -26.56 37.23
C LYS A 316 -5.01 -25.07 37.52
N GLY A 317 -3.96 -24.29 37.35
CA GLY A 317 -4.07 -22.83 37.34
C GLY A 317 -4.71 -22.31 36.08
N ASP A 318 -5.41 -21.22 36.24
CA ASP A 318 -5.97 -20.44 35.17
C ASP A 318 -5.91 -18.96 35.57
N THR A 319 -5.81 -18.06 34.61
CA THR A 319 -5.78 -16.62 34.87
C THR A 319 -6.75 -15.97 33.92
N TYR A 320 -7.81 -15.39 34.46
CA TYR A 320 -8.73 -14.62 33.64
C TYR A 320 -8.52 -13.13 33.85
N LYS A 321 -8.76 -12.39 32.76
CA LYS A 321 -8.62 -10.95 32.69
C LYS A 321 -9.96 -10.34 33.05
N ASP A 322 -10.01 -9.66 34.19
CA ASP A 322 -11.15 -8.86 34.63
C ASP A 322 -10.93 -7.39 34.23
N LYS A 323 -12.00 -6.65 33.97
CA LYS A 323 -11.91 -5.23 33.59
C LYS A 323 -12.62 -4.38 34.64
N VAL A 324 -11.84 -3.65 35.43
CA VAL A 324 -12.39 -2.71 36.40
C VAL A 324 -12.56 -1.36 35.72
N ARG A 325 -13.80 -0.86 35.67
CA ARG A 325 -14.13 0.46 35.12
C ARG A 325 -14.26 1.47 36.25
N LYS A 326 -13.50 2.56 36.18
CA LYS A 326 -13.65 3.72 37.06
C LYS A 326 -14.00 4.93 36.21
N THR A 327 -15.08 5.61 36.57
CA THR A 327 -15.45 6.89 35.95
C THR A 327 -15.13 8.00 36.93
N GLU A 328 -14.36 8.98 36.48
CA GLU A 328 -14.08 10.21 37.22
C GLU A 328 -14.70 11.38 36.45
N PHE A 329 -15.38 12.28 37.16
CA PHE A 329 -15.95 13.49 36.61
C PHE A 329 -15.11 14.68 37.08
N THR A 330 -14.64 15.47 36.13
CA THR A 330 -13.92 16.71 36.42
C THR A 330 -14.69 17.85 35.81
N GLU A 331 -15.07 18.82 36.62
CA GLU A 331 -15.78 20.03 36.22
C GLU A 331 -14.77 21.18 36.17
N ASP A 332 -14.70 21.87 35.02
CA ASP A 332 -13.85 23.04 34.87
C ASP A 332 -14.53 24.33 35.38
N GLU A 333 -13.76 25.42 35.49
CA GLU A 333 -14.26 26.71 36.02
C GLU A 333 -15.37 27.34 35.15
N ASP A 334 -15.55 26.86 33.91
CA ASP A 334 -16.58 27.29 32.97
C ASP A 334 -17.84 26.40 32.99
N GLY A 335 -17.90 25.40 33.88
CA GLY A 335 -19.06 24.53 34.10
C GLY A 335 -19.20 23.37 33.10
N ASN A 336 -18.15 23.05 32.34
CA ASN A 336 -18.14 21.88 31.47
C ASN A 336 -17.68 20.64 32.26
N ILE A 337 -18.50 19.58 32.22
CA ILE A 337 -18.20 18.31 32.89
C ILE A 337 -17.49 17.38 31.91
N THR A 338 -16.25 17.04 32.20
CA THR A 338 -15.47 16.05 31.44
C THR A 338 -15.54 14.70 32.15
N GLU A 339 -16.15 13.70 31.49
CA GLU A 339 -16.19 12.31 31.96
C GLU A 339 -14.94 11.54 31.49
N VAL A 340 -14.07 11.15 32.41
CA VAL A 340 -12.91 10.31 32.11
C VAL A 340 -13.20 8.88 32.57
N ARG A 341 -13.25 7.95 31.61
CA ARG A 341 -13.46 6.51 31.84
C ARG A 341 -12.13 5.77 31.82
N ILE A 342 -11.67 5.34 32.98
CA ILE A 342 -10.44 4.53 33.14
C ILE A 342 -10.83 3.05 33.14
N LEU A 343 -10.34 2.31 32.16
CA LEU A 343 -10.47 0.86 32.08
C LEU A 343 -9.16 0.23 32.56
N THR A 344 -9.19 -0.46 33.70
CA THR A 344 -8.03 -1.16 34.25
C THR A 344 -8.20 -2.66 34.07
N ASP A 345 -7.28 -3.25 33.32
CA ASP A 345 -7.19 -4.69 33.18
C ASP A 345 -6.57 -5.30 34.44
N ARG A 346 -7.33 -6.13 35.14
CA ARG A 346 -6.91 -6.85 36.35
C ARG A 346 -6.82 -8.34 36.06
N PHE A 347 -5.62 -8.92 36.20
CA PHE A 347 -5.43 -10.36 36.06
C PHE A 347 -5.67 -11.06 37.39
N ILE A 348 -6.70 -11.90 37.45
CA ILE A 348 -7.08 -12.62 38.67
C ILE A 348 -6.65 -14.08 38.51
N PRO A 349 -5.66 -14.54 39.30
CA PRO A 349 -5.25 -15.94 39.28
C PRO A 349 -6.30 -16.80 40.01
N ILE A 350 -6.74 -17.86 39.35
CA ILE A 350 -7.65 -18.87 39.91
C ILE A 350 -7.02 -20.24 39.82
N ILE A 351 -7.32 -21.10 40.79
CA ILE A 351 -6.92 -22.50 40.77
C ILE A 351 -8.19 -23.33 40.74
N ARG A 352 -8.38 -24.11 39.67
CA ARG A 352 -9.42 -25.13 39.60
C ARG A 352 -8.87 -26.42 40.16
N ALA A 353 -9.59 -27.02 41.10
CA ALA A 353 -9.21 -28.25 41.78
C ALA A 353 -10.33 -29.30 41.66
N TRP A 354 -10.09 -30.38 40.95
CA TRP A 354 -11.01 -31.51 40.86
C TRP A 354 -10.81 -32.45 42.06
N GLU A 355 -11.87 -32.64 42.86
CA GLU A 355 -11.86 -33.47 44.05
C GLU A 355 -11.92 -34.95 43.68
N MET A 356 -10.81 -35.66 43.86
CA MET A 356 -10.67 -37.08 43.52
C MET A 356 -10.47 -37.99 44.73
N THR A 357 -10.66 -37.46 45.96
CA THR A 357 -10.59 -38.29 47.17
C THR A 357 -11.66 -39.39 47.15
N PRO A 358 -11.29 -40.67 47.22
CA PRO A 358 -12.27 -41.76 47.29
C PRO A 358 -13.19 -41.61 48.50
N SER A 359 -14.49 -41.83 48.31
CA SER A 359 -15.51 -41.77 49.37
C SER A 359 -15.74 -40.38 49.98
N SER A 360 -15.20 -39.33 49.35
CA SER A 360 -15.55 -37.94 49.70
C SER A 360 -16.96 -37.61 49.21
N VAL A 361 -17.71 -36.87 50.02
CA VAL A 361 -19.04 -36.33 49.63
C VAL A 361 -18.94 -35.44 48.38
N ASN A 362 -17.77 -34.84 48.16
CA ASN A 362 -17.49 -33.98 47.00
C ASN A 362 -16.71 -34.68 45.89
N GLN A 363 -16.56 -36.01 45.95
CA GLN A 363 -15.85 -36.77 44.91
C GLN A 363 -16.45 -36.47 43.53
N GLY A 364 -15.60 -36.07 42.59
CA GLY A 364 -15.99 -35.69 41.24
C GLY A 364 -16.30 -34.19 41.05
N ARG A 365 -16.40 -33.38 42.11
CA ARG A 365 -16.69 -31.94 42.00
C ARG A 365 -15.44 -31.11 41.71
N VAL A 366 -15.61 -30.02 40.95
CA VAL A 366 -14.56 -29.01 40.72
C VAL A 366 -14.73 -27.87 41.72
N LEU A 367 -13.65 -27.52 42.40
CA LEU A 367 -13.55 -26.43 43.36
C LEU A 367 -12.75 -25.29 42.73
N THR A 368 -13.16 -24.05 43.01
CA THR A 368 -12.41 -22.86 42.60
C THR A 368 -11.75 -22.26 43.84
N ILE A 369 -10.44 -22.04 43.78
CA ILE A 369 -9.65 -21.39 44.83
C ILE A 369 -9.11 -20.09 44.25
N SER A 370 -9.51 -18.96 44.82
CA SER A 370 -9.10 -17.61 44.41
C SER A 370 -8.53 -16.82 45.59
N SER A 371 -7.78 -15.76 45.32
CA SER A 371 -7.20 -14.87 46.33
C SER A 371 -8.15 -13.76 46.81
N SER A 372 -9.32 -13.63 46.19
CA SER A 372 -10.42 -12.86 46.77
C SER A 372 -10.88 -13.58 48.04
N ALA A 373 -10.95 -12.86 49.17
CA ALA A 373 -11.72 -13.35 50.30
C ALA A 373 -13.07 -13.79 49.73
N ALA A 374 -13.54 -14.97 50.13
CA ALA A 374 -14.92 -15.32 49.88
C ALA A 374 -15.74 -14.17 50.46
N THR A 375 -16.22 -13.28 49.60
CA THR A 375 -17.55 -12.76 49.79
C THR A 375 -18.34 -14.01 50.07
N THR A 376 -18.76 -14.17 51.33
CA THR A 376 -19.96 -14.92 51.62
C THR A 376 -20.95 -14.28 50.67
N GLU A 377 -21.16 -14.91 49.51
CA GLU A 377 -22.44 -14.86 48.86
C GLU A 377 -23.37 -15.44 49.94
N GLU A 378 -23.80 -14.57 50.87
CA GLU A 378 -25.22 -14.54 51.17
C GLU A 378 -25.88 -14.71 49.83
N ALA A 379 -26.69 -15.76 49.71
CA ALA A 379 -27.54 -15.93 48.57
C ALA A 379 -28.27 -14.61 48.38
N GLU A 380 -27.73 -13.74 47.54
CA GLU A 380 -28.53 -12.86 46.74
C GLU A 380 -29.49 -13.83 46.09
N GLU A 381 -30.75 -13.74 46.54
CA GLU A 381 -31.87 -14.28 45.80
C GLU A 381 -31.52 -14.12 44.33
N PRO A 382 -31.55 -15.19 43.53
CA PRO A 382 -31.13 -15.12 42.15
C PRO A 382 -31.85 -13.91 41.55
N GLN A 383 -31.11 -12.82 41.33
CA GLN A 383 -31.60 -11.79 40.46
C GLN A 383 -31.81 -12.55 39.18
N PRO A 384 -33.06 -12.63 38.70
CA PRO A 384 -33.34 -13.42 37.52
C PRO A 384 -32.34 -12.95 36.47
N GLU A 385 -31.60 -13.89 35.86
CA GLU A 385 -30.98 -13.63 34.57
C GLU A 385 -32.02 -12.81 33.79
N PRO A 386 -31.65 -11.64 33.22
CA PRO A 386 -32.59 -10.90 32.41
C PRO A 386 -33.16 -11.93 31.45
N ALA A 387 -34.48 -12.17 31.57
CA ALA A 387 -35.13 -13.25 30.84
C ALA A 387 -34.66 -13.16 29.39
N PRO A 388 -34.26 -14.28 28.76
CA PRO A 388 -33.75 -14.25 27.39
C PRO A 388 -34.69 -13.37 26.59
N GLU A 389 -34.17 -12.26 26.03
CA GLU A 389 -35.00 -11.32 25.30
C GLU A 389 -35.80 -12.13 24.28
N PRO A 390 -37.14 -11.99 24.26
CA PRO A 390 -37.97 -12.86 23.46
C PRO A 390 -37.52 -12.75 22.00
N LEU A 391 -37.11 -13.88 21.43
CA LEU A 391 -36.73 -13.95 20.02
C LEU A 391 -37.90 -13.42 19.20
N LEU A 392 -37.67 -12.35 18.43
CA LEU A 392 -38.71 -11.69 17.64
C LEU A 392 -39.21 -12.55 16.48
N PHE A 393 -38.39 -13.52 16.04
CA PHE A 393 -38.70 -14.44 14.96
C PHE A 393 -37.88 -15.74 15.08
N SER A 394 -38.35 -16.80 14.44
CA SER A 394 -37.62 -18.08 14.38
C SER A 394 -36.44 -17.97 13.40
N PRO A 395 -35.26 -18.55 13.73
CA PRO A 395 -34.09 -18.57 12.84
C PRO A 395 -34.25 -19.50 11.62
N GLY A 396 -35.26 -20.38 11.61
CA GLY A 396 -35.34 -21.43 10.60
C GLY A 396 -34.07 -22.30 10.56
N GLN A 397 -33.61 -22.67 9.37
CA GLN A 397 -32.33 -23.37 9.20
C GLN A 397 -31.16 -22.38 9.24
N VAL A 398 -30.29 -22.53 10.23
CA VAL A 398 -29.07 -21.72 10.34
C VAL A 398 -27.97 -22.34 9.47
N VAL A 399 -27.43 -21.56 8.55
CA VAL A 399 -26.32 -21.94 7.66
C VAL A 399 -25.24 -20.86 7.69
N MET A 400 -24.03 -21.22 7.30
CA MET A 400 -22.90 -20.30 7.21
C MET A 400 -22.11 -20.54 5.92
N THR A 401 -21.48 -19.49 5.38
CA THR A 401 -20.58 -19.64 4.23
C THR A 401 -19.33 -20.41 4.61
N ALA A 402 -18.62 -20.95 3.61
CA ALA A 402 -17.40 -21.71 3.85
C ALA A 402 -16.34 -20.89 4.61
N ALA A 403 -16.24 -19.59 4.33
CA ALA A 403 -15.32 -18.69 5.02
C ALA A 403 -15.69 -18.53 6.51
N VAL A 404 -16.97 -18.29 6.82
CA VAL A 404 -17.43 -18.20 8.22
C VAL A 404 -17.26 -19.54 8.94
N SER A 405 -17.57 -20.68 8.30
CA SER A 405 -17.34 -22.02 8.87
C SER A 405 -15.89 -22.23 9.26
N HIS A 406 -14.96 -21.85 8.40
CA HIS A 406 -13.53 -21.95 8.67
C HIS A 406 -13.10 -21.09 9.87
N LEU A 407 -13.63 -19.87 10.03
CA LEU A 407 -13.35 -19.02 11.19
C LEU A 407 -13.86 -19.61 12.51
N VAL A 408 -15.01 -20.29 12.47
CA VAL A 408 -15.57 -20.99 13.63
C VAL A 408 -14.76 -22.24 13.98
N GLU A 409 -14.41 -23.06 12.99
CA GLU A 409 -13.63 -24.29 13.16
C GLU A 409 -12.22 -24.02 13.69
N THR A 410 -11.60 -22.92 13.27
CA THR A 410 -10.29 -22.47 13.75
C THR A 410 -10.36 -21.75 15.11
N GLY A 411 -11.55 -21.60 15.69
CA GLY A 411 -11.78 -20.97 17.00
C GLY A 411 -11.59 -19.44 17.01
N GLN A 412 -11.55 -18.82 15.83
CA GLN A 412 -11.36 -17.38 15.68
C GLN A 412 -12.67 -16.58 15.82
N LEU A 413 -13.83 -17.23 15.61
CA LEU A 413 -15.15 -16.60 15.74
C LEU A 413 -16.12 -17.47 16.53
N ASN A 414 -16.80 -16.89 17.52
CA ASN A 414 -17.98 -17.49 18.17
C ASN A 414 -19.26 -16.79 17.67
N PRO A 415 -20.08 -17.42 16.82
CA PRO A 415 -21.22 -16.78 16.18
C PRO A 415 -22.48 -16.73 17.06
N ALA A 416 -22.56 -17.54 18.12
CA ALA A 416 -23.78 -17.69 18.92
C ALA A 416 -24.29 -16.37 19.57
N PRO A 417 -23.43 -15.50 20.13
CA PRO A 417 -23.88 -14.21 20.67
C PRO A 417 -24.44 -13.28 19.60
N LEU A 418 -23.86 -13.27 18.40
CA LEU A 418 -24.28 -12.40 17.30
C LEU A 418 -25.59 -12.88 16.66
N LEU A 419 -25.77 -14.20 16.57
CA LEU A 419 -27.03 -14.79 16.14
C LEU A 419 -28.15 -14.48 17.14
N ASN A 420 -27.90 -14.60 18.44
CA ASN A 420 -28.91 -14.27 19.46
C ASN A 420 -29.32 -12.78 19.41
N ARG A 421 -28.36 -11.88 19.19
CA ARG A 421 -28.66 -10.44 18.98
C ARG A 421 -29.53 -10.20 17.75
N HIS A 422 -29.23 -10.87 16.63
CA HIS A 422 -30.03 -10.78 15.40
C HIS A 422 -31.48 -11.23 15.64
N LEU A 423 -31.67 -12.34 16.35
CA LEU A 423 -33.00 -12.87 16.65
C LEU A 423 -33.76 -12.03 17.68
N ALA A 424 -33.06 -11.31 18.55
CA ALA A 424 -33.65 -10.32 19.47
C ALA A 424 -33.96 -8.98 18.79
N GLY A 425 -33.58 -8.78 17.53
CA GLY A 425 -33.81 -7.54 16.78
C GLY A 425 -32.78 -6.44 17.01
N ASP A 426 -31.64 -6.78 17.61
CA ASP A 426 -30.44 -5.93 17.57
C ASP A 426 -29.78 -6.13 16.20
N TRP A 427 -29.78 -5.09 15.37
CA TRP A 427 -29.27 -5.16 14.00
C TRP A 427 -27.79 -4.78 13.86
N GLY A 428 -27.12 -4.48 14.98
CA GLY A 428 -25.72 -4.07 15.00
C GLY A 428 -25.47 -2.70 14.37
N THR A 429 -24.48 -2.60 13.48
CA THR A 429 -23.94 -1.34 12.92
C THR A 429 -24.60 -0.93 11.60
N LEU A 430 -25.91 -1.16 11.46
CA LEU A 430 -26.67 -0.66 10.30
C LEU A 430 -26.98 0.83 10.45
N ASP A 431 -27.19 1.51 9.32
CA ASP A 431 -27.68 2.88 9.32
C ASP A 431 -29.18 2.93 9.67
N GLN A 432 -29.70 4.15 9.86
CA GLN A 432 -31.08 4.35 10.28
C GLN A 432 -32.11 3.89 9.23
N GLU A 433 -31.75 3.93 7.94
CA GLU A 433 -32.64 3.55 6.84
C GLU A 433 -32.80 2.02 6.77
N ASP A 434 -31.69 1.29 6.88
CA ASP A 434 -31.68 -0.17 6.96
C ASP A 434 -32.32 -0.68 8.26
N TRP A 435 -32.08 0.02 9.37
CA TRP A 435 -32.74 -0.29 10.65
C TRP A 435 -34.27 -0.18 10.52
N ASN A 436 -34.77 0.88 9.87
CA ASN A 436 -36.19 1.07 9.60
C ASN A 436 -36.75 0.02 8.62
N THR A 437 -35.94 -0.42 7.66
CA THR A 437 -36.29 -1.48 6.71
C THR A 437 -36.49 -2.80 7.43
N ASN A 438 -35.61 -3.17 8.37
CA ASN A 438 -35.81 -4.35 9.21
C ASN A 438 -37.07 -4.26 10.09
N GLN A 439 -37.37 -3.09 10.65
CA GLN A 439 -38.61 -2.90 11.44
C GLN A 439 -39.88 -3.07 10.60
N ARG A 440 -39.84 -2.68 9.33
CA ARG A 440 -40.93 -2.95 8.36
C ARG A 440 -40.99 -4.43 8.00
N ALA A 441 -39.84 -5.04 7.72
CA ALA A 441 -39.72 -6.44 7.35
C ALA A 441 -40.25 -7.39 8.44
N LEU A 442 -40.09 -7.05 9.73
CA LEU A 442 -40.70 -7.78 10.84
C LEU A 442 -42.25 -7.78 10.80
N LYS A 443 -42.88 -6.73 10.25
CA LYS A 443 -44.34 -6.59 10.18
C LYS A 443 -44.94 -7.12 8.87
N PHE A 444 -44.21 -6.99 7.76
CA PHE A 444 -44.73 -7.26 6.41
C PHE A 444 -44.11 -8.48 5.72
N GLY A 445 -43.10 -9.13 6.32
CA GLY A 445 -42.57 -10.41 5.85
C GLY A 445 -41.44 -10.32 4.82
N ASP A 446 -40.62 -9.27 4.85
CA ASP A 446 -39.42 -9.14 4.00
C ASP A 446 -38.17 -9.73 4.68
N ARG A 447 -37.05 -9.81 3.95
CA ARG A 447 -35.75 -10.27 4.47
C ARG A 447 -35.22 -9.35 5.56
N LEU A 448 -34.46 -9.91 6.50
CA LEU A 448 -33.80 -9.18 7.59
C LEU A 448 -32.29 -9.24 7.40
N LEU A 449 -31.59 -8.15 7.70
CA LEU A 449 -30.13 -8.06 7.63
C LEU A 449 -29.58 -7.55 8.96
N SER A 450 -28.40 -7.99 9.38
CA SER A 450 -27.62 -7.38 10.45
C SER A 450 -26.16 -7.35 10.09
N SER A 451 -25.46 -6.32 10.57
CA SER A 451 -24.03 -6.16 10.39
C SER A 451 -23.37 -6.02 11.75
N TYR A 452 -22.36 -6.84 12.03
CA TYR A 452 -21.61 -6.79 13.27
C TYR A 452 -20.12 -6.60 12.99
N ASP A 453 -19.48 -5.76 13.78
CA ASP A 453 -18.03 -5.66 13.79
C ASP A 453 -17.44 -6.92 14.44
N ILE A 454 -16.49 -7.53 13.76
CA ILE A 454 -15.72 -8.68 14.23
C ILE A 454 -14.22 -8.38 14.06
N ASP A 455 -13.38 -9.11 14.77
CA ASP A 455 -11.93 -9.12 14.56
C ASP A 455 -11.50 -10.59 14.52
N ALA A 456 -11.72 -11.22 13.36
CA ALA A 456 -11.48 -12.64 13.16
C ALA A 456 -10.93 -12.90 11.76
N GLY A 457 -9.77 -13.58 11.68
CA GLY A 457 -9.17 -13.99 10.40
C GLY A 457 -8.80 -12.85 9.44
N GLY A 458 -8.64 -11.61 9.93
CA GLY A 458 -8.39 -10.43 9.10
C GLY A 458 -9.66 -9.75 8.56
N GLU A 459 -10.84 -10.28 8.91
CA GLU A 459 -12.14 -9.71 8.55
C GLU A 459 -12.65 -8.78 9.65
N SER A 460 -13.24 -7.66 9.23
CA SER A 460 -13.77 -6.64 10.15
C SER A 460 -15.28 -6.71 10.34
N ARG A 461 -16.00 -7.48 9.53
CA ARG A 461 -17.47 -7.50 9.51
C ARG A 461 -18.07 -8.87 9.25
N LEU A 462 -19.18 -9.14 9.93
CA LEU A 462 -20.04 -10.29 9.72
C LEU A 462 -21.46 -9.84 9.39
N TRP A 463 -22.05 -10.40 8.34
CA TRP A 463 -23.45 -10.21 7.99
C TRP A 463 -24.29 -11.42 8.39
N ILE A 464 -25.45 -11.16 8.97
CA ILE A 464 -26.46 -12.18 9.27
C ILE A 464 -27.74 -11.82 8.52
N ILE A 465 -28.20 -12.71 7.64
CA ILE A 465 -29.38 -12.50 6.80
C ILE A 465 -30.41 -13.56 7.10
N THR A 466 -31.65 -13.16 7.41
CA THR A 466 -32.78 -14.09 7.51
C THR A 466 -33.76 -13.87 6.36
N GLU A 467 -34.11 -14.96 5.67
CA GLU A 467 -35.00 -14.93 4.51
C GLU A 467 -36.40 -14.42 4.84
N ALA A 468 -37.10 -13.88 3.83
CA ALA A 468 -38.43 -13.28 3.95
C ALA A 468 -39.46 -14.21 4.62
N ASN A 469 -39.41 -15.50 4.28
CA ASN A 469 -40.27 -16.54 4.85
C ASN A 469 -39.74 -17.14 6.18
N ARG A 470 -38.65 -16.61 6.74
CA ARG A 470 -37.96 -17.12 7.94
C ARG A 470 -37.56 -18.60 7.86
N SER A 471 -37.38 -19.12 6.64
CA SER A 471 -37.00 -20.53 6.44
C SER A 471 -35.52 -20.80 6.74
N SER A 472 -34.67 -19.79 6.61
CA SER A 472 -33.24 -19.90 6.89
C SER A 472 -32.61 -18.57 7.31
N THR A 473 -31.55 -18.68 8.10
CA THR A 473 -30.65 -17.60 8.50
C THR A 473 -29.24 -17.94 8.06
N THR A 474 -28.62 -17.09 7.25
CA THR A 474 -27.27 -17.27 6.72
C THR A 474 -26.30 -16.31 7.40
N LEU A 475 -25.17 -16.83 7.89
CA LEU A 475 -24.03 -16.05 8.37
C LEU A 475 -22.97 -16.01 7.28
N LEU A 476 -22.57 -14.82 6.85
CA LEU A 476 -21.65 -14.64 5.74
C LEU A 476 -20.75 -13.42 5.93
N LEU A 477 -19.60 -13.40 5.25
CA LEU A 477 -18.77 -12.21 5.15
C LEU A 477 -19.31 -11.31 4.03
N PRO A 478 -19.06 -9.98 4.05
CA PRO A 478 -19.47 -9.08 2.97
C PRO A 478 -18.90 -9.47 1.59
N SER A 479 -17.74 -10.15 1.55
CA SER A 479 -17.14 -10.67 0.32
C SER A 479 -17.86 -11.89 -0.26
N ASP A 480 -18.68 -12.57 0.54
CA ASP A 480 -19.40 -13.79 0.15
C ASP A 480 -20.81 -13.48 -0.40
N TYR A 481 -21.24 -12.22 -0.31
CA TYR A 481 -22.51 -11.70 -0.83
C TYR A 481 -22.33 -11.12 -2.23
#